data_AF-A0AA96KJS3-F1
#
_entry.id   AF-A0AA96KJS3-F1
#
_cell.length_a   1.000
_cell.length_b   1.000
_cell.length_c   1.000
_cell.angle_alpha   90.00
_cell.angle_beta   90.00
_cell.angle_gamma   90.00
#
_symmetry.space_group_name_H-M   'P 1'
#
loop_
_entity.id
_entity.type
_entity.pdbx_description
1 polymer ?
#
loop_
_entity_poly.entity_id
_entity_poly.type
_entity_poly.pdbx_seq_one_letter_code
_entity_poly.pdbx_strand_id
1 'polypeptide(L)'
;MLFPYTQIPHRMRYMHGFVAYIFAKVWCKAPTVEYSLDLFSGMPKLYGIMQELDRQDKAGKEDGAGAFFYRHVNDIFNGFKALPAPEIKTLKKQFLANNNIQALCEGRASPVRYSSSAQTELDKNIRCFFSELYRRSFFNLRLVKDSIGADLHDHYNDFARDNDLPCCPFCGLQPMDNEYDPTREAYDHYLPASVYPFNSVNLKNLAPACHKCNTQYKGAKDPLLDKAGKPKKAFFPYSKVRYEVEIALQFLPDAQLPKTPSELEVELTCQGYEQELDTWNRLYSIKERLSARCCSNATSKAWMNRIKIECRNYQRTPEEALEAELITCDESPWTEASFLKSAYLKEADRKGLLRIED
;
A
#
# COMPACT_ATOMS: atom_id res chain seq x y z
N MET A 1 6.35 4.52 -6.42
CA MET A 1 5.01 5.12 -6.34
C MET A 1 5.19 6.59 -6.67
N LEU A 2 4.15 7.26 -7.13
CA LEU A 2 4.26 8.62 -7.67
C LEU A 2 4.51 9.65 -6.57
N PHE A 3 3.81 9.51 -5.43
CA PHE A 3 4.01 10.33 -4.23
C PHE A 3 3.62 9.52 -2.98
N PRO A 4 4.26 9.77 -1.82
CA PRO A 4 3.92 9.07 -0.57
C PRO A 4 2.65 9.62 0.07
N TYR A 5 2.00 8.79 0.88
CA TYR A 5 0.93 9.19 1.78
C TYR A 5 1.47 9.86 3.05
N THR A 6 0.65 10.72 3.63
CA THR A 6 0.81 11.17 5.01
C THR A 6 0.15 10.17 5.95
N GLN A 7 0.95 9.62 6.88
CA GLN A 7 0.40 8.76 7.93
C GLN A 7 -0.35 9.59 8.97
N ILE A 8 -1.58 9.21 9.27
CA ILE A 8 -2.41 9.89 10.28
C ILE A 8 -2.32 9.22 11.66
N PRO A 9 -2.35 9.99 12.76
CA PRO A 9 -2.62 9.44 14.08
C PRO A 9 -4.07 8.95 14.15
N HIS A 10 -4.28 7.65 14.38
CA HIS A 10 -5.63 7.09 14.48
C HIS A 10 -5.71 5.96 15.51
N ARG A 11 -6.92 5.73 16.07
CA ARG A 11 -7.18 4.69 17.08
C ARG A 11 -6.92 3.28 16.54
N MET A 12 -7.10 3.05 15.24
CA MET A 12 -6.81 1.75 14.61
C MET A 12 -5.35 1.31 14.71
N ARG A 13 -4.42 2.16 15.17
CA ARG A 13 -3.07 1.71 15.60
C ARG A 13 -3.11 0.60 16.67
N TYR A 14 -4.21 0.47 17.41
CA TYR A 14 -4.42 -0.63 18.35
C TYR A 14 -4.42 -2.01 17.67
N MET A 15 -4.73 -2.13 16.38
CA MET A 15 -4.65 -3.41 15.65
C MET A 15 -3.27 -4.05 15.79
N HIS A 16 -2.23 -3.30 15.41
CA HIS A 16 -0.85 -3.73 15.57
C HIS A 16 -0.43 -3.74 17.04
N GLY A 17 -0.92 -2.77 17.84
CA GLY A 17 -0.63 -2.70 19.27
C GLY A 17 -1.03 -3.96 20.05
N PHE A 18 -2.22 -4.52 19.78
CA PHE A 18 -2.69 -5.77 20.40
C PHE A 18 -1.76 -6.92 20.07
N VAL A 19 -1.43 -7.10 18.80
CA VAL A 19 -0.57 -8.20 18.35
C VAL A 19 0.86 -8.06 18.87
N ALA A 20 1.41 -6.83 18.89
CA ALA A 20 2.71 -6.55 19.49
C ALA A 20 2.73 -6.83 21.01
N TYR A 21 1.66 -6.49 21.72
CA TYR A 21 1.52 -6.79 23.14
C TYR A 21 1.48 -8.30 23.37
N ILE A 22 0.61 -9.02 22.65
CA ILE A 22 0.50 -10.49 22.74
C ILE A 22 1.86 -11.14 22.50
N PHE A 23 2.54 -10.77 21.42
CA PHE A 23 3.84 -11.33 21.09
C PHE A 23 4.86 -11.12 22.22
N ALA A 24 4.98 -9.88 22.72
CA ALA A 24 6.04 -9.51 23.65
C ALA A 24 5.75 -9.82 25.13
N LYS A 25 4.49 -9.76 25.54
CA LYS A 25 4.06 -9.84 26.95
C LYS A 25 3.33 -11.14 27.29
N VAL A 26 2.82 -11.86 26.28
CA VAL A 26 2.12 -13.14 26.45
C VAL A 26 3.02 -14.26 25.93
N TRP A 27 3.24 -14.35 24.63
CA TRP A 27 4.00 -15.46 24.01
C TRP A 27 5.46 -15.50 24.45
N CYS A 28 6.21 -14.39 24.38
CA CYS A 28 7.62 -14.36 24.81
C CYS A 28 7.83 -14.62 26.32
N LYS A 29 6.77 -14.64 27.13
CA LYS A 29 6.83 -14.94 28.57
C LYS A 29 6.48 -16.38 28.90
N ALA A 30 5.89 -17.11 27.94
CA ALA A 30 5.35 -18.45 28.12
C ALA A 30 6.30 -19.47 28.78
N PRO A 31 7.62 -19.50 28.54
CA PRO A 31 8.49 -20.48 29.21
C PRO A 31 8.58 -20.32 30.73
N THR A 32 8.16 -19.18 31.28
CA THR A 32 8.36 -18.82 32.69
C THR A 32 7.05 -18.56 33.44
N VAL A 33 5.91 -18.65 32.77
CA VAL A 33 4.59 -18.34 33.34
C VAL A 33 3.54 -19.32 32.82
N GLU A 34 2.49 -19.53 33.58
CA GLU A 34 1.29 -20.20 33.08
C GLU A 34 0.39 -19.21 32.34
N TYR A 35 -0.42 -19.71 31.41
CA TYR A 35 -1.39 -18.88 30.72
C TYR A 35 -2.44 -18.39 31.71
N SER A 36 -2.64 -17.07 31.77
CA SER A 36 -3.75 -16.46 32.49
C SER A 36 -4.15 -15.15 31.82
N LEU A 37 -5.39 -14.72 32.07
CA LEU A 37 -5.86 -13.42 31.58
C LEU A 37 -5.10 -12.25 32.20
N ASP A 38 -4.44 -12.43 33.35
CA ASP A 38 -3.63 -11.37 33.99
C ASP A 38 -2.44 -10.94 33.14
N LEU A 39 -1.97 -11.80 32.23
CA LEU A 39 -0.93 -11.46 31.24
C LEU A 39 -1.35 -10.28 30.35
N PHE A 40 -2.65 -10.00 30.22
CA PHE A 40 -3.22 -8.94 29.40
C PHE A 40 -3.54 -7.66 30.18
N SER A 41 -3.44 -7.66 31.51
CA SER A 41 -3.78 -6.53 32.39
C SER A 41 -3.06 -5.22 32.04
N GLY A 42 -1.85 -5.30 31.49
CA GLY A 42 -1.07 -4.15 31.02
C GLY A 42 -1.62 -3.46 29.76
N MET A 43 -2.67 -3.99 29.14
CA MET A 43 -3.34 -3.38 27.98
C MET A 43 -4.87 -3.48 28.13
N PRO A 44 -5.51 -2.55 28.86
CA PRO A 44 -6.92 -2.67 29.28
C PRO A 44 -7.92 -2.95 28.14
N LYS A 45 -7.75 -2.32 26.97
CA LYS A 45 -8.60 -2.57 25.79
C LYS A 45 -8.52 -4.02 25.30
N LEU A 46 -7.30 -4.58 25.24
CA LEU A 46 -7.10 -5.98 24.88
C LEU A 46 -7.55 -6.91 26.00
N TYR A 47 -7.33 -6.55 27.26
CA TYR A 47 -7.76 -7.33 28.40
C TYR A 47 -9.27 -7.56 28.39
N GLY A 48 -10.08 -6.50 28.22
CA GLY A 48 -11.53 -6.62 28.13
C GLY A 48 -11.99 -7.49 26.95
N ILE A 49 -11.29 -7.41 25.81
CA ILE A 49 -11.53 -8.32 24.67
C ILE A 49 -11.27 -9.77 25.09
N MET A 50 -10.13 -10.06 25.70
CA MET A 50 -9.74 -11.42 26.09
C MET A 50 -10.64 -12.00 27.19
N GLN A 51 -11.10 -11.18 28.14
CA GLN A 51 -12.08 -11.60 29.15
C GLN A 51 -13.40 -12.04 28.52
N GLU A 52 -13.90 -11.26 27.55
CA GLU A 52 -15.14 -11.59 26.87
C GLU A 52 -14.99 -12.84 25.98
N LEU A 53 -13.86 -12.99 25.29
CA LEU A 53 -13.57 -14.18 24.50
C LEU A 53 -13.43 -15.44 25.36
N ASP A 54 -12.71 -15.37 26.49
CA ASP A 54 -12.61 -16.47 27.46
C ASP A 54 -13.98 -16.85 28.04
N ARG A 55 -14.82 -15.87 28.34
CA ARG A 55 -16.19 -16.12 28.81
C ARG A 55 -17.04 -16.83 27.76
N GLN A 56 -16.91 -16.47 26.48
CA GLN A 56 -17.62 -17.13 25.37
C GLN A 56 -17.14 -18.58 25.16
N ASP A 57 -15.82 -18.79 25.22
CA ASP A 57 -15.17 -20.10 25.13
C ASP A 57 -15.65 -21.04 26.25
N LYS A 58 -15.58 -20.59 27.51
CA LYS A 58 -16.10 -21.36 28.66
C LYS A 58 -17.60 -21.66 28.60
N ALA A 59 -18.37 -20.83 27.91
CA ALA A 59 -19.79 -21.04 27.71
C ALA A 59 -20.11 -22.00 26.55
N GLY A 60 -19.10 -22.50 25.81
CA GLY A 60 -19.27 -23.28 24.58
C GLY A 60 -19.97 -22.50 23.46
N LYS A 61 -19.86 -21.16 23.49
CA LYS A 61 -20.48 -20.24 22.52
C LYS A 61 -19.46 -19.66 21.53
N GLU A 62 -18.28 -20.24 21.48
CA GLU A 62 -17.20 -19.82 20.58
C GLU A 62 -17.55 -20.08 19.10
N ASP A 63 -17.62 -19.02 18.30
CA ASP A 63 -17.72 -19.15 16.85
C ASP A 63 -16.94 -18.02 16.13
N GLY A 64 -16.61 -18.24 14.87
CA GLY A 64 -16.10 -17.24 13.95
C GLY A 64 -14.74 -16.66 14.33
N ALA A 65 -14.59 -15.35 14.13
CA ALA A 65 -13.32 -14.65 14.24
C ALA A 65 -12.81 -14.54 15.69
N GLY A 66 -13.72 -14.44 16.67
CA GLY A 66 -13.38 -14.35 18.09
C GLY A 66 -12.79 -15.66 18.61
N ALA A 67 -13.47 -16.78 18.32
CA ALA A 67 -12.98 -18.12 18.63
C ALA A 67 -11.63 -18.40 17.96
N PHE A 68 -11.51 -18.06 16.68
CA PHE A 68 -10.24 -18.17 15.94
C PHE A 68 -9.11 -17.43 16.66
N PHE A 69 -9.32 -16.16 17.00
CA PHE A 69 -8.31 -15.33 17.65
C PHE A 69 -7.91 -15.90 19.00
N TYR A 70 -8.89 -16.22 19.85
CA TYR A 70 -8.65 -16.73 21.19
C TYR A 70 -7.88 -18.05 21.18
N ARG A 71 -8.31 -19.03 20.40
CA ARG A 71 -7.65 -20.34 20.30
C ARG A 71 -6.21 -20.21 19.80
N HIS A 72 -5.97 -19.45 18.74
CA HIS A 72 -4.60 -19.26 18.22
C HIS A 72 -3.68 -18.55 19.20
N VAL A 73 -4.19 -17.58 19.98
CA VAL A 73 -3.39 -16.95 21.04
C VAL A 73 -2.93 -17.98 22.08
N ASN A 74 -3.82 -18.90 22.48
CA ASN A 74 -3.50 -19.99 23.40
C ASN A 74 -2.55 -21.04 22.78
N ASP A 75 -2.82 -21.48 21.55
CA ASP A 75 -2.00 -22.50 20.88
C ASP A 75 -0.57 -22.02 20.63
N ILE A 76 -0.42 -20.75 20.21
CA ILE A 76 0.90 -20.13 20.04
C ILE A 76 1.58 -19.96 21.40
N PHE A 77 0.85 -19.58 22.46
CA PHE A 77 1.42 -19.51 23.81
C PHE A 77 2.00 -20.87 24.23
N ASN A 78 1.25 -21.95 24.05
CA ASN A 78 1.70 -23.31 24.36
C ASN A 78 2.93 -23.71 23.53
N GLY A 79 2.97 -23.36 22.24
CA GLY A 79 4.15 -23.56 21.41
C GLY A 79 5.38 -22.79 21.92
N PHE A 80 5.20 -21.55 22.40
CA PHE A 80 6.29 -20.78 23.00
C PHE A 80 6.78 -21.33 24.34
N LYS A 81 5.95 -22.04 25.14
CA LYS A 81 6.39 -22.65 26.42
C LYS A 81 7.57 -23.61 26.23
N ALA A 82 7.60 -24.31 25.10
CA ALA A 82 8.63 -25.31 24.78
C ALA A 82 9.92 -24.71 24.21
N LEU A 83 9.95 -23.41 23.89
CA LEU A 83 11.09 -22.79 23.21
C LEU A 83 12.20 -22.39 24.18
N PRO A 84 13.47 -22.67 23.85
CA PRO A 84 14.60 -22.15 24.61
C PRO A 84 14.77 -20.64 24.38
N ALA A 85 15.37 -19.95 25.36
CA ALA A 85 15.55 -18.49 25.34
C ALA A 85 16.22 -17.92 24.06
N PRO A 86 17.22 -18.59 23.44
CA PRO A 86 17.80 -18.13 22.17
C PRO A 86 16.82 -18.09 20.99
N GLU A 87 15.90 -19.06 20.92
CA GLU A 87 14.88 -19.12 19.86
C GLU A 87 13.84 -18.01 20.03
N ILE A 88 13.40 -17.75 21.26
CA ILE A 88 12.49 -16.62 21.56
C ILE A 88 13.16 -15.28 21.23
N LYS A 89 14.45 -15.12 21.56
CA LYS A 89 15.21 -13.92 21.19
C LYS A 89 15.25 -13.74 19.67
N THR A 90 15.38 -14.84 18.92
CA THR A 90 15.39 -14.84 17.45
C THR A 90 14.02 -14.44 16.90
N LEU A 91 12.94 -15.06 17.36
CA LEU A 91 11.56 -14.73 16.98
C LEU A 91 11.22 -13.27 17.29
N LYS A 92 11.66 -12.75 18.43
CA LYS A 92 11.50 -11.33 18.78
C LYS A 92 12.22 -10.41 17.81
N LYS A 93 13.46 -10.72 17.43
CA LYS A 93 14.22 -9.95 16.43
C LYS A 93 13.51 -9.97 15.07
N GLN A 94 13.01 -11.14 14.66
CA GLN A 94 12.26 -11.31 13.42
C GLN A 94 10.94 -10.52 13.42
N PHE A 95 10.15 -10.60 14.49
CA PHE A 95 8.91 -9.84 14.63
C PHE A 95 9.14 -8.33 14.54
N LEU A 96 10.18 -7.82 15.21
CA LEU A 96 10.55 -6.40 15.17
C LEU A 96 11.05 -5.98 13.77
N ALA A 97 11.89 -6.80 13.13
CA ALA A 97 12.41 -6.53 11.79
C ALA A 97 11.28 -6.49 10.75
N ASN A 98 10.37 -7.47 10.76
CA ASN A 98 9.24 -7.54 9.83
C ASN A 98 8.25 -6.39 9.97
N ASN A 99 8.18 -5.76 11.13
CA ASN A 99 7.28 -4.63 11.41
C ASN A 99 7.93 -3.26 11.20
N ASN A 100 9.23 -3.20 10.87
CA ASN A 100 9.90 -1.98 10.45
C ASN A 100 9.81 -1.78 8.94
N ILE A 101 8.59 -1.56 8.45
CA ILE A 101 8.25 -1.54 7.00
C ILE A 101 9.15 -0.58 6.21
N GLN A 102 9.42 0.60 6.76
CA GLN A 102 10.30 1.57 6.15
C GLN A 102 11.74 1.02 5.98
N ALA A 103 12.32 0.45 7.04
CA ALA A 103 13.66 -0.11 6.97
C ALA A 103 13.74 -1.30 5.99
N LEU A 104 12.67 -2.08 5.86
CA LEU A 104 12.59 -3.16 4.87
C LEU A 104 12.60 -2.59 3.44
N CYS A 105 11.75 -1.60 3.16
CA CYS A 105 11.65 -0.94 1.85
C CYS A 105 12.99 -0.28 1.44
N GLU A 106 13.69 0.33 2.40
CA GLU A 106 14.96 1.01 2.18
C GLU A 106 16.17 0.04 2.13
N GLY A 107 15.95 -1.26 2.32
CA GLY A 107 17.02 -2.27 2.35
C GLY A 107 17.94 -2.20 3.59
N ARG A 108 17.50 -1.54 4.67
CA ARG A 108 18.22 -1.41 5.95
C ARG A 108 17.93 -2.53 6.94
N ALA A 109 16.96 -3.39 6.63
CA ALA A 109 16.61 -4.56 7.42
C ALA A 109 16.24 -5.73 6.51
N SER A 110 16.43 -6.96 7.00
CA SER A 110 16.05 -8.19 6.31
C SER A 110 14.83 -8.81 7.00
N PRO A 111 13.74 -9.09 6.27
CA PRO A 111 12.58 -9.74 6.86
C PRO A 111 12.80 -11.25 6.95
N VAL A 112 12.10 -11.90 7.89
CA VAL A 112 11.83 -13.34 7.80
C VAL A 112 10.62 -13.56 6.90
N ARG A 113 10.67 -14.62 6.09
CA ARG A 113 9.59 -15.04 5.20
C ARG A 113 8.95 -16.30 5.77
N TYR A 114 7.64 -16.32 5.85
CA TYR A 114 6.86 -17.51 6.22
C TYR A 114 6.19 -18.11 4.97
N SER A 115 6.97 -18.27 3.90
CA SER A 115 6.51 -18.97 2.68
C SER A 115 6.07 -20.40 3.00
N SER A 116 5.45 -21.08 2.03
CA SER A 116 4.74 -22.36 2.17
C SER A 116 5.44 -23.49 2.96
N SER A 117 6.76 -23.44 3.15
CA SER A 117 7.57 -24.39 3.92
C SER A 117 7.73 -24.02 5.42
N ALA A 118 6.62 -23.87 6.16
CA ALA A 118 6.68 -23.74 7.62
C ALA A 118 7.29 -25.01 8.23
N GLN A 119 8.32 -24.86 9.08
CA GLN A 119 9.14 -25.99 9.52
C GLN A 119 8.58 -26.67 10.79
N THR A 120 7.88 -25.92 11.63
CA THR A 120 7.29 -26.41 12.89
C THR A 120 5.78 -26.18 12.95
N GLU A 121 5.09 -26.85 13.88
CA GLU A 121 3.67 -26.59 14.14
C GLU A 121 3.44 -25.17 14.67
N LEU A 122 4.39 -24.65 15.46
CA LEU A 122 4.38 -23.26 15.90
C LEU A 122 4.46 -22.29 14.71
N ASP A 123 5.34 -22.54 13.73
CA ASP A 123 5.43 -21.70 12.53
C ASP A 123 4.13 -21.70 11.73
N LYS A 124 3.46 -22.86 11.63
CA LYS A 124 2.15 -22.97 10.97
C LYS A 124 1.10 -22.15 11.72
N ASN A 125 1.05 -22.24 13.04
CA ASN A 125 0.11 -21.49 13.88
C ASN A 125 0.37 -19.98 13.82
N ILE A 126 1.62 -19.55 13.90
CA ILE A 126 2.01 -18.15 13.72
C ILE A 126 1.58 -17.67 12.33
N ARG A 127 1.95 -18.38 11.26
CA ARG A 127 1.59 -18.00 9.89
C ARG A 127 0.08 -17.86 9.75
N CYS A 128 -0.67 -18.88 10.19
CA CYS A 128 -2.14 -18.92 10.12
C CYS A 128 -2.76 -17.75 10.89
N PHE A 129 -2.37 -17.56 12.16
CA PHE A 129 -2.89 -16.49 13.00
C PHE A 129 -2.77 -15.14 12.32
N PHE A 130 -1.57 -14.80 11.88
CA PHE A 130 -1.27 -13.49 11.32
C PHE A 130 -1.84 -13.30 9.90
N SER A 131 -1.81 -14.30 9.02
CA SER A 131 -2.34 -14.19 7.65
C SER A 131 -3.87 -14.09 7.65
N GLU A 132 -4.53 -14.78 8.58
CA GLU A 132 -5.99 -14.81 8.66
C GLU A 132 -6.57 -13.71 9.55
N LEU A 133 -5.78 -13.06 10.40
CA LEU A 133 -6.27 -12.05 11.35
C LEU A 133 -7.05 -10.92 10.65
N TYR A 134 -6.51 -10.40 9.55
CA TYR A 134 -7.18 -9.38 8.74
C TYR A 134 -8.36 -9.98 7.95
N ARG A 135 -8.15 -11.13 7.30
CA ARG A 135 -9.14 -11.79 6.42
C ARG A 135 -10.41 -12.22 7.18
N ARG A 136 -10.25 -12.74 8.39
CA ARG A 136 -11.36 -13.21 9.25
C ARG A 136 -12.13 -12.07 9.90
N SER A 137 -11.79 -10.82 9.62
CA SER A 137 -12.57 -9.67 10.10
C SER A 137 -12.64 -9.59 11.64
N PHE A 138 -11.59 -10.04 12.35
CA PHE A 138 -11.52 -9.95 13.81
C PHE A 138 -11.73 -8.51 14.31
N PHE A 139 -11.12 -7.54 13.63
CA PHE A 139 -11.30 -6.11 13.96
C PHE A 139 -12.67 -5.54 13.56
N ASN A 140 -13.51 -6.30 12.85
CA ASN A 140 -14.90 -5.92 12.58
C ASN A 140 -15.88 -6.48 13.62
N LEU A 141 -15.42 -7.30 14.58
CA LEU A 141 -16.27 -7.74 15.68
C LEU A 141 -16.69 -6.53 16.51
N ARG A 142 -17.99 -6.43 16.84
CA ARG A 142 -18.53 -5.33 17.64
C ARG A 142 -17.74 -5.09 18.93
N LEU A 143 -17.45 -6.15 19.68
CA LEU A 143 -16.69 -6.05 20.94
C LEU A 143 -15.29 -5.41 20.73
N VAL A 144 -14.65 -5.68 19.59
CA VAL A 144 -13.32 -5.14 19.25
C VAL A 144 -13.43 -3.68 18.82
N LYS A 145 -14.41 -3.35 17.98
CA LYS A 145 -14.70 -1.96 17.57
C LYS A 145 -15.04 -1.09 18.77
N ASP A 146 -15.92 -1.56 19.66
CA ASP A 146 -16.33 -0.85 20.87
C ASP A 146 -15.12 -0.65 21.82
N SER A 147 -14.27 -1.68 21.96
CA SER A 147 -13.04 -1.58 22.77
C SER A 147 -12.02 -0.61 22.18
N ILE A 148 -11.80 -0.61 20.86
CA ILE A 148 -10.90 0.34 20.19
C ILE A 148 -11.49 1.76 20.21
N GLY A 149 -12.80 1.87 19.99
CA GLY A 149 -13.56 3.11 19.79
C GLY A 149 -13.44 3.66 18.37
N ALA A 150 -13.20 2.79 17.38
CA ALA A 150 -13.15 3.08 15.95
C ALA A 150 -13.09 1.76 15.15
N ASP A 151 -13.28 1.82 13.84
CA ASP A 151 -12.98 0.74 12.90
C ASP A 151 -12.16 1.18 11.67
N LEU A 152 -11.95 0.27 10.72
CA LEU A 152 -11.17 0.54 9.50
C LEU A 152 -11.88 1.49 8.53
N HIS A 153 -13.21 1.61 8.61
CA HIS A 153 -13.95 2.59 7.81
C HIS A 153 -13.70 3.99 8.38
N ASP A 154 -13.78 4.16 9.70
CA ASP A 154 -13.43 5.44 10.36
C ASP A 154 -11.99 5.86 10.00
N HIS A 155 -11.05 4.91 10.07
CA HIS A 155 -9.66 5.18 9.66
C HIS A 155 -9.57 5.62 8.20
N TYR A 156 -10.32 4.99 7.29
CA TYR A 156 -10.27 5.36 5.88
C TYR A 156 -10.79 6.78 5.65
N ASN A 157 -11.92 7.14 6.28
CA ASN A 157 -12.52 8.46 6.10
C ASN A 157 -11.58 9.56 6.63
N ASP A 158 -10.99 9.38 7.81
CA ASP A 158 -9.99 10.31 8.34
C ASP A 158 -8.73 10.35 7.45
N PHE A 159 -8.31 9.20 6.92
CA PHE A 159 -7.14 9.09 6.06
C PHE A 159 -7.34 9.80 4.71
N ALA A 160 -8.50 9.60 4.09
CA ALA A 160 -8.87 10.20 2.81
C ALA A 160 -8.97 11.72 2.93
N ARG A 161 -9.67 12.21 3.95
CA ARG A 161 -9.78 13.65 4.25
C ARG A 161 -8.41 14.31 4.44
N ASP A 162 -7.54 13.72 5.26
CA ASP A 162 -6.26 14.33 5.61
C ASP A 162 -5.22 14.24 4.48
N ASN A 163 -5.36 13.27 3.56
CA ASN A 163 -4.47 13.12 2.40
C ASN A 163 -4.98 13.82 1.13
N ASP A 164 -6.29 14.10 1.04
CA ASP A 164 -6.97 14.73 -0.10
C ASP A 164 -6.46 14.19 -1.46
N LEU A 165 -6.74 12.91 -1.72
CA LEU A 165 -6.09 12.15 -2.80
C LEU A 165 -6.84 12.32 -4.14
N PRO A 166 -6.32 13.10 -5.11
CA PRO A 166 -6.98 13.25 -6.40
C PRO A 166 -6.87 11.99 -7.27
N CYS A 167 -5.89 11.14 -7.00
CA CYS A 167 -5.69 9.88 -7.70
C CYS A 167 -4.90 8.86 -6.87
N CYS A 168 -4.91 7.62 -7.33
CA CYS A 168 -4.16 6.53 -6.73
C CYS A 168 -2.65 6.77 -6.89
N PRO A 169 -1.87 6.98 -5.82
CA PRO A 169 -0.44 7.29 -5.92
C PRO A 169 0.39 6.16 -6.49
N PHE A 170 -0.15 4.94 -6.51
CA PHE A 170 0.55 3.83 -7.13
C PHE A 170 0.56 3.93 -8.66
N CYS A 171 -0.40 4.59 -9.30
CA CYS A 171 -0.41 4.70 -10.76
C CYS A 171 -0.62 6.10 -11.32
N GLY A 172 -1.17 7.04 -10.56
CA GLY A 172 -1.58 8.36 -11.04
C GLY A 172 -2.81 8.36 -11.97
N LEU A 173 -3.40 7.20 -12.28
CA LEU A 173 -4.38 7.05 -13.37
C LEU A 173 -5.83 6.84 -12.94
N GLN A 174 -6.08 6.38 -11.71
CA GLN A 174 -7.44 6.13 -11.23
C GLN A 174 -7.75 7.12 -10.10
N PRO A 175 -8.97 7.67 -10.04
CA PRO A 175 -9.41 8.43 -8.87
C PRO A 175 -9.39 7.53 -7.63
N MET A 176 -9.35 8.16 -6.45
CA MET A 176 -9.50 7.49 -5.16
C MET A 176 -10.78 8.01 -4.50
N ASP A 177 -11.50 7.13 -3.81
CA ASP A 177 -12.68 7.52 -3.02
C ASP A 177 -12.25 8.47 -1.88
N ASN A 178 -12.95 9.59 -1.75
CA ASN A 178 -12.79 10.55 -0.66
C ASN A 178 -13.73 10.23 0.52
N GLU A 179 -13.77 11.07 1.55
CA GLU A 179 -14.59 10.87 2.75
C GLU A 179 -16.12 11.01 2.51
N TYR A 180 -16.52 11.53 1.35
CA TYR A 180 -17.92 11.70 0.96
C TYR A 180 -18.43 10.57 0.06
N ASP A 181 -17.53 9.75 -0.49
CA ASP A 181 -17.91 8.59 -1.29
C ASP A 181 -18.59 7.52 -0.41
N PRO A 182 -19.61 6.81 -0.94
CA PRO A 182 -20.28 5.74 -0.21
C PRO A 182 -19.42 4.46 -0.12
N THR A 183 -18.33 4.42 -0.87
CA THR A 183 -17.37 3.31 -0.93
C THR A 183 -16.03 3.74 -0.37
N ARG A 184 -15.10 2.78 -0.31
CA ARG A 184 -13.71 3.07 0.04
C ARG A 184 -12.79 2.13 -0.68
N GLU A 185 -11.55 2.57 -0.85
CA GLU A 185 -10.52 1.72 -1.41
C GLU A 185 -10.13 0.59 -0.45
N ALA A 186 -9.71 -0.52 -1.04
CA ALA A 186 -9.13 -1.62 -0.29
C ALA A 186 -7.72 -1.25 0.20
N TYR A 187 -7.37 -1.68 1.41
CA TYR A 187 -6.00 -1.61 1.89
C TYR A 187 -5.17 -2.71 1.23
N ASP A 188 -4.23 -2.32 0.36
CA ASP A 188 -3.18 -3.20 -0.13
C ASP A 188 -2.25 -3.57 1.02
N HIS A 189 -1.92 -4.85 1.13
CA HIS A 189 -0.82 -5.30 1.98
C HIS A 189 0.46 -5.10 1.17
N TYR A 190 1.11 -3.94 1.35
CA TYR A 190 2.25 -3.53 0.53
C TYR A 190 3.31 -4.64 0.49
N LEU A 191 3.72 -5.11 1.66
CA LEU A 191 4.37 -6.40 1.83
C LEU A 191 3.29 -7.49 1.97
N PRO A 192 3.21 -8.47 1.05
CA PRO A 192 2.12 -9.44 1.03
C PRO A 192 2.02 -10.26 2.32
N ALA A 193 0.84 -10.29 2.94
CA ALA A 193 0.61 -11.04 4.19
C ALA A 193 0.85 -12.55 4.07
N SER A 194 0.71 -13.12 2.86
CA SER A 194 1.03 -14.53 2.58
C SER A 194 2.53 -14.85 2.66
N VAL A 195 3.39 -13.84 2.58
CA VAL A 195 4.86 -13.97 2.64
C VAL A 195 5.40 -13.43 3.96
N TYR A 196 4.84 -12.31 4.43
CA TYR A 196 5.30 -11.56 5.60
C TYR A 196 4.21 -11.42 6.67
N PRO A 197 3.68 -12.52 7.23
CA PRO A 197 2.49 -12.47 8.08
C PRO A 197 2.62 -11.52 9.29
N PHE A 198 3.81 -11.39 9.89
CA PHE A 198 4.04 -10.51 11.05
C PHE A 198 3.61 -9.06 10.90
N ASN A 199 3.50 -8.54 9.67
CA ASN A 199 3.10 -7.16 9.41
C ASN A 199 1.69 -7.02 8.80
N SER A 200 0.89 -8.09 8.80
CA SER A 200 -0.43 -8.13 8.15
C SER A 200 -1.40 -7.06 8.65
N VAL A 201 -1.28 -6.66 9.91
CA VAL A 201 -2.17 -5.66 10.55
C VAL A 201 -1.45 -4.38 10.92
N ASN A 202 -0.22 -4.20 10.43
CA ASN A 202 0.55 -2.98 10.63
C ASN A 202 0.05 -1.91 9.65
N LEU A 203 -0.49 -0.80 10.14
CA LEU A 203 -1.00 0.29 9.30
C LEU A 203 0.07 0.92 8.40
N LYS A 204 1.37 0.76 8.72
CA LYS A 204 2.46 1.16 7.82
C LYS A 204 2.64 0.22 6.62
N ASN A 205 2.05 -0.98 6.67
CA ASN A 205 2.03 -1.96 5.59
C ASN A 205 0.69 -2.00 4.84
N LEU A 206 -0.36 -1.43 5.42
CA LEU A 206 -1.69 -1.36 4.83
C LEU A 206 -1.85 -0.01 4.15
N ALA A 207 -1.81 0.02 2.82
CA ALA A 207 -1.87 1.25 2.02
C ALA A 207 -3.13 1.23 1.14
N PRO A 208 -4.05 2.21 1.26
CA PRO A 208 -5.18 2.33 0.33
C PRO A 208 -4.71 2.33 -1.12
N ALA A 209 -5.37 1.58 -1.99
CA ALA A 209 -4.97 1.48 -3.39
C ALA A 209 -6.17 1.15 -4.27
N CYS A 210 -6.27 1.80 -5.43
CA CYS A 210 -7.31 1.48 -6.41
C CYS A 210 -7.30 -0.01 -6.78
N HIS A 211 -8.49 -0.54 -7.09
CA HIS A 211 -8.68 -1.97 -7.39
C HIS A 211 -7.71 -2.51 -8.46
N LYS A 212 -7.41 -1.73 -9.52
CA LYS A 212 -6.46 -2.16 -10.56
C LYS A 212 -5.06 -2.36 -9.98
N CYS A 213 -4.54 -1.37 -9.25
CA CYS A 213 -3.20 -1.45 -8.67
C CYS A 213 -3.08 -2.60 -7.68
N ASN A 214 -4.03 -2.72 -6.76
CA ASN A 214 -4.03 -3.73 -5.71
C ASN A 214 -4.23 -5.15 -6.28
N THR A 215 -5.39 -5.39 -6.90
CA THR A 215 -5.84 -6.73 -7.29
C THR A 215 -5.23 -7.21 -8.61
N GLN A 216 -5.20 -6.36 -9.63
CA GLN A 216 -4.88 -6.79 -11.00
C GLN A 216 -3.38 -6.76 -11.30
N TYR A 217 -2.66 -5.73 -10.84
CA TYR A 217 -1.25 -5.56 -11.17
C TYR A 217 -0.30 -6.05 -10.08
N LYS A 218 -0.42 -5.55 -8.84
CA LYS A 218 0.48 -5.94 -7.76
C LYS A 218 0.18 -7.36 -7.27
N GLY A 219 -1.06 -7.61 -6.84
CA GLY A 219 -1.45 -8.86 -6.21
C GLY A 219 -0.48 -9.26 -5.09
N ALA A 220 0.02 -10.49 -5.17
CA ALA A 220 0.99 -11.04 -4.21
C ALA A 220 2.47 -10.82 -4.60
N LYS A 221 2.78 -9.99 -5.60
CA LYS A 221 4.17 -9.69 -5.97
C LYS A 221 4.91 -9.06 -4.80
N ASP A 222 6.11 -9.55 -4.54
CA ASP A 222 6.97 -9.07 -3.45
C ASP A 222 7.69 -7.78 -3.85
N PRO A 223 7.53 -6.67 -3.11
CA PRO A 223 8.28 -5.44 -3.37
C PRO A 223 9.77 -5.56 -3.03
N LEU A 224 10.13 -6.43 -2.10
CA LEU A 224 11.49 -6.49 -1.54
C LEU A 224 12.44 -7.37 -2.35
N LEU A 225 11.91 -8.10 -3.35
CA LEU A 225 12.66 -9.04 -4.17
C LEU A 225 12.39 -8.80 -5.67
N ASP A 226 13.41 -8.96 -6.49
CA ASP A 226 13.24 -9.05 -7.94
C ASP A 226 12.71 -10.43 -8.37
N LYS A 227 12.54 -10.62 -9.69
CA LYS A 227 12.07 -11.89 -10.27
C LYS A 227 13.03 -13.06 -10.02
N ALA A 228 14.31 -12.79 -9.78
CA ALA A 228 15.34 -13.77 -9.45
C ALA A 228 15.47 -14.02 -7.94
N GLY A 229 14.64 -13.36 -7.11
CA GLY A 229 14.68 -13.47 -5.66
C GLY A 229 15.82 -12.69 -4.99
N LYS A 230 16.46 -11.74 -5.69
CA LYS A 230 17.48 -10.87 -5.10
C LYS A 230 16.84 -9.67 -4.39
N PRO A 231 17.40 -9.20 -3.26
CA PRO A 231 16.91 -8.01 -2.58
C PRO A 231 16.86 -6.78 -3.49
N LYS A 232 15.77 -6.03 -3.40
CA LYS A 232 15.55 -4.74 -4.07
C LYS A 232 14.95 -3.75 -3.08
N LYS A 233 15.28 -2.48 -3.27
CA LYS A 233 14.60 -1.39 -2.58
C LYS A 233 13.23 -1.12 -3.21
N ALA A 234 12.34 -0.56 -2.41
CA ALA A 234 11.00 -0.18 -2.80
C ALA A 234 10.63 1.16 -2.17
N PHE A 235 9.76 1.93 -2.82
CA PHE A 235 9.22 3.14 -2.19
C PHE A 235 8.39 2.77 -0.96
N PHE A 236 8.70 3.36 0.19
CA PHE A 236 7.87 3.21 1.38
C PHE A 236 6.59 4.06 1.23
N PRO A 237 5.38 3.47 1.35
CA PRO A 237 4.12 4.19 1.12
C PRO A 237 3.90 5.44 1.97
N TYR A 238 4.52 5.49 3.15
CA TYR A 238 4.38 6.58 4.11
C TYR A 238 5.71 7.32 4.34
N SER A 239 6.54 7.42 3.30
CA SER A 239 7.81 8.14 3.37
C SER A 239 7.61 9.61 3.76
N LYS A 240 8.40 10.09 4.72
CA LYS A 240 8.51 11.53 5.04
C LYS A 240 9.47 12.27 4.11
N VAL A 241 10.34 11.53 3.43
CA VAL A 241 11.26 12.10 2.45
C VAL A 241 10.48 12.28 1.16
N ARG A 242 10.41 13.54 0.71
CA ARG A 242 9.86 13.88 -0.60
C ARG A 242 10.87 13.49 -1.67
N TYR A 243 10.34 12.96 -2.76
CA TYR A 243 11.06 12.65 -3.98
C TYR A 243 10.19 13.07 -5.14
N GLU A 244 10.82 13.36 -6.28
CA GLU A 244 10.15 13.80 -7.48
C GLU A 244 10.41 12.78 -8.57
N VAL A 245 9.33 12.13 -9.02
CA VAL A 245 9.38 11.22 -10.17
C VAL A 245 9.09 12.04 -11.40
N GLU A 246 10.09 12.20 -12.26
CA GLU A 246 9.91 12.78 -13.57
C GLU A 246 9.49 11.69 -14.56
N ILE A 247 8.55 12.05 -15.43
CA ILE A 247 7.98 11.18 -16.45
C ILE A 247 8.15 11.88 -17.78
N ALA A 248 8.99 11.30 -18.63
CA ALA A 248 9.21 11.77 -19.98
C ALA A 248 8.62 10.79 -20.99
N LEU A 249 8.14 11.33 -22.11
CA LEU A 249 7.61 10.56 -23.22
C LEU A 249 8.45 10.80 -24.45
N GLN A 250 8.63 9.75 -25.25
CA GLN A 250 9.24 9.84 -26.57
C GLN A 250 8.32 9.17 -27.59
N PHE A 251 7.88 9.91 -28.62
CA PHE A 251 7.04 9.36 -29.69
C PHE A 251 7.89 8.71 -30.79
N LEU A 252 7.41 7.60 -31.34
CA LEU A 252 8.05 6.77 -32.36
C LEU A 252 7.00 6.31 -33.41
N PRO A 253 7.24 6.40 -34.73
CA PRO A 253 8.27 7.20 -35.42
C PRO A 253 7.97 8.71 -35.34
N ASP A 254 8.90 9.53 -35.84
CA ASP A 254 8.77 10.98 -35.84
C ASP A 254 7.53 11.47 -36.64
N ALA A 255 7.01 12.64 -36.27
CA ALA A 255 5.95 13.38 -36.95
C ALA A 255 4.52 12.77 -36.93
N GLN A 256 4.22 11.83 -36.03
CA GLN A 256 2.83 11.41 -35.78
C GLN A 256 2.53 11.24 -34.29
N LEU A 257 1.27 11.44 -33.91
CA LEU A 257 0.81 11.09 -32.56
C LEU A 257 0.73 9.56 -32.42
N PRO A 258 1.18 8.99 -31.28
CA PRO A 258 1.20 7.55 -31.09
C PRO A 258 -0.22 6.98 -31.03
N LYS A 259 -0.48 5.95 -31.85
CA LYS A 259 -1.74 5.19 -31.90
C LYS A 259 -1.64 3.88 -31.14
N THR A 260 -0.44 3.35 -30.98
CA THR A 260 -0.17 2.08 -30.30
C THR A 260 0.92 2.23 -29.23
N PRO A 261 0.93 1.42 -28.16
CA PRO A 261 1.95 1.54 -27.11
C PRO A 261 3.40 1.30 -27.59
N SER A 262 3.60 0.60 -28.71
CA SER A 262 4.92 0.43 -29.35
C SER A 262 5.43 1.68 -30.05
N GLU A 263 4.55 2.64 -30.31
CA GLU A 263 4.87 3.93 -30.93
C GLU A 263 5.25 4.99 -29.88
N LEU A 264 5.48 4.59 -28.62
CA LEU A 264 5.98 5.51 -27.62
C LEU A 264 6.81 4.81 -26.54
N GLU A 265 7.81 5.52 -26.05
CA GLU A 265 8.59 5.10 -24.90
C GLU A 265 8.29 5.99 -23.70
N VAL A 266 8.22 5.36 -22.52
CA VAL A 266 8.03 6.04 -21.24
C VAL A 266 9.32 5.92 -20.45
N GLU A 267 9.93 7.05 -20.15
CA GLU A 267 11.06 7.16 -19.26
C GLU A 267 10.60 7.61 -17.87
N LEU A 268 11.14 6.97 -16.84
CA LEU A 268 10.87 7.28 -15.44
C LEU A 268 12.21 7.59 -14.78
N THR A 269 12.35 8.78 -14.20
CA THR A 269 13.58 9.22 -13.53
C THR A 269 13.24 9.73 -12.13
N CYS A 270 14.12 9.44 -11.17
CA CYS A 270 13.98 9.88 -9.78
C CYS A 270 15.34 9.73 -9.12
N GLN A 271 16.03 10.86 -8.91
CA GLN A 271 17.43 10.88 -8.49
C GLN A 271 17.62 10.16 -7.14
N GLY A 272 18.44 9.11 -7.13
CA GLY A 272 18.76 8.33 -5.92
C GLY A 272 17.74 7.26 -5.56
N TYR A 273 16.72 7.04 -6.41
CA TYR A 273 15.63 6.07 -6.22
C TYR A 273 15.48 5.11 -7.41
N GLU A 274 16.58 4.82 -8.12
CA GLU A 274 16.55 4.03 -9.36
C GLU A 274 16.04 2.60 -9.11
N GLN A 275 16.42 1.98 -7.98
CA GLN A 275 15.93 0.64 -7.63
C GLN A 275 14.44 0.65 -7.26
N GLU A 276 14.00 1.70 -6.57
CA GLU A 276 12.62 1.90 -6.17
C GLU A 276 11.71 2.13 -7.38
N LEU A 277 12.21 2.83 -8.42
CA LEU A 277 11.54 2.99 -9.71
C LEU A 277 11.40 1.66 -10.45
N ASP A 278 12.48 0.87 -10.55
CA ASP A 278 12.44 -0.47 -11.14
C ASP A 278 11.38 -1.35 -10.44
N THR A 279 11.40 -1.36 -9.11
CA THR A 279 10.42 -2.07 -8.30
C THR A 279 9.00 -1.56 -8.56
N TRP A 280 8.81 -0.24 -8.58
CA TRP A 280 7.50 0.37 -8.82
C TRP A 280 6.94 -0.02 -10.19
N ASN A 281 7.75 0.09 -11.25
CA ASN A 281 7.34 -0.31 -12.59
C ASN A 281 7.00 -1.81 -12.67
N ARG A 282 7.84 -2.67 -12.08
CA ARG A 282 7.60 -4.13 -12.04
C ARG A 282 6.30 -4.52 -11.32
N LEU A 283 6.01 -3.86 -10.20
CA LEU A 283 4.82 -4.17 -9.40
C LEU A 283 3.54 -3.77 -10.13
N TYR A 284 3.52 -2.57 -10.71
CA TYR A 284 2.28 -1.93 -11.17
C TYR A 284 2.18 -1.76 -12.69
N SER A 285 3.18 -2.22 -13.46
CA SER A 285 3.28 -2.07 -14.92
C SER A 285 3.09 -0.63 -15.37
N ILE A 286 3.86 0.28 -14.77
CA ILE A 286 3.62 1.72 -14.89
C ILE A 286 3.87 2.19 -16.31
N LYS A 287 5.03 1.86 -16.89
CA LYS A 287 5.37 2.26 -18.26
C LYS A 287 4.30 1.78 -19.24
N GLU A 288 3.91 0.51 -19.17
CA GLU A 288 2.89 -0.04 -20.08
C GLU A 288 1.53 0.66 -19.92
N ARG A 289 1.14 0.99 -18.69
CA ARG A 289 -0.15 1.66 -18.41
C ARG A 289 -0.16 3.13 -18.81
N LEU A 290 0.95 3.84 -18.61
CA LEU A 290 1.09 5.22 -19.08
C LEU A 290 1.08 5.26 -20.61
N SER A 291 1.80 4.35 -21.29
CA SER A 291 1.73 4.24 -22.75
C SER A 291 0.31 3.96 -23.25
N ALA A 292 -0.39 2.99 -22.65
CA ALA A 292 -1.76 2.68 -23.03
C ALA A 292 -2.71 3.88 -22.86
N ARG A 293 -2.51 4.72 -21.83
CA ARG A 293 -3.30 5.93 -21.62
C ARG A 293 -3.05 6.97 -22.73
N CYS A 294 -1.80 7.18 -23.11
CA CYS A 294 -1.41 8.11 -24.18
C CYS A 294 -1.98 7.71 -25.56
N CYS A 295 -2.13 6.42 -25.83
CA CYS A 295 -2.68 5.92 -27.10
C CYS A 295 -4.22 5.92 -27.17
N SER A 296 -4.91 6.24 -26.07
CA SER A 296 -6.37 6.33 -26.08
C SER A 296 -6.79 7.51 -26.94
N ASN A 297 -7.41 7.24 -28.10
CA ASN A 297 -7.91 8.28 -29.01
C ASN A 297 -8.77 9.34 -28.31
N ALA A 298 -9.59 8.96 -27.31
CA ALA A 298 -10.40 9.92 -26.56
C ALA A 298 -9.52 10.85 -25.71
N THR A 299 -8.48 10.29 -25.08
CA THR A 299 -7.57 11.03 -24.19
C THR A 299 -6.64 11.94 -24.98
N SER A 300 -5.93 11.40 -25.98
CA SER A 300 -4.98 12.16 -26.79
C SER A 300 -5.67 13.27 -27.59
N LYS A 301 -6.84 12.99 -28.19
CA LYS A 301 -7.62 14.05 -28.87
C LYS A 301 -8.06 15.14 -27.90
N ALA A 302 -8.51 14.79 -26.69
CA ALA A 302 -8.93 15.79 -25.71
C ALA A 302 -7.77 16.73 -25.32
N TRP A 303 -6.59 16.17 -25.07
CA TRP A 303 -5.40 16.95 -24.73
C TRP A 303 -4.96 17.87 -25.87
N MET A 304 -4.89 17.36 -27.10
CA MET A 304 -4.51 18.17 -28.27
C MET A 304 -5.57 19.22 -28.63
N ASN A 305 -6.86 18.87 -28.53
CA ASN A 305 -7.95 19.80 -28.82
C ASN A 305 -7.99 20.98 -27.86
N ARG A 306 -7.55 20.80 -26.61
CA ARG A 306 -7.48 21.89 -25.65
C ARG A 306 -6.61 23.05 -26.17
N ILE A 307 -5.43 22.74 -26.70
CA ILE A 307 -4.54 23.73 -27.33
C ILE A 307 -5.25 24.40 -28.52
N LYS A 308 -5.86 23.59 -29.40
CA LYS A 308 -6.59 24.11 -30.58
C LYS A 308 -7.75 25.04 -30.22
N ILE A 309 -8.49 24.73 -29.16
CA ILE A 309 -9.60 25.55 -28.66
C ILE A 309 -9.08 26.89 -28.16
N GLU A 310 -7.97 26.89 -27.41
CA GLU A 310 -7.36 28.11 -26.90
C GLU A 310 -6.90 29.03 -28.03
N CYS A 311 -6.24 28.49 -29.06
CA CYS A 311 -5.86 29.26 -30.24
C CYS A 311 -7.08 29.87 -30.95
N ARG A 312 -8.12 29.06 -31.23
CA ARG A 312 -9.29 29.52 -32.00
C ARG A 312 -10.16 30.52 -31.25
N ASN A 313 -10.40 30.29 -29.96
CA ASN A 313 -11.39 31.07 -29.21
C ASN A 313 -10.78 32.29 -28.54
N TYR A 314 -9.49 32.25 -28.18
CA TYR A 314 -8.82 33.33 -27.45
C TYR A 314 -7.67 33.97 -28.23
N GLN A 315 -7.50 33.62 -29.52
CA GLN A 315 -6.50 34.20 -30.42
C GLN A 315 -5.05 34.04 -29.91
N ARG A 316 -4.82 33.01 -29.08
CA ARG A 316 -3.48 32.66 -28.57
C ARG A 316 -2.65 31.98 -29.65
N THR A 317 -1.34 32.18 -29.62
CA THR A 317 -0.45 31.30 -30.40
C THR A 317 -0.44 29.89 -29.79
N PRO A 318 -0.08 28.84 -30.56
CA PRO A 318 0.09 27.49 -30.00
C PRO A 318 1.04 27.45 -28.80
N GLU A 319 2.09 28.27 -28.80
CA GLU A 319 3.07 28.37 -27.71
C GLU A 319 2.45 28.97 -26.45
N GLU A 320 1.70 30.07 -26.57
CA GLU A 320 0.98 30.69 -25.43
C GLU A 320 -0.10 29.75 -24.86
N ALA A 321 -0.81 29.04 -25.73
CA ALA A 321 -1.82 28.06 -25.33
C ALA A 321 -1.18 26.85 -24.62
N LEU A 322 -0.04 26.38 -25.10
CA LEU A 322 0.74 25.31 -24.46
C LEU A 322 1.22 25.76 -23.09
N GLU A 323 1.85 26.93 -22.97
CA GLU A 323 2.38 27.45 -21.72
C GLU A 323 1.29 27.55 -20.65
N ALA A 324 0.13 28.13 -20.99
CA ALA A 324 -1.01 28.23 -20.07
C ALA A 324 -1.51 26.86 -19.60
N GLU A 325 -1.54 25.87 -20.50
CA GLU A 325 -1.98 24.51 -20.17
C GLU A 325 -0.95 23.77 -19.30
N LEU A 326 0.36 23.99 -19.53
CA LEU A 326 1.42 23.43 -18.71
C LEU A 326 1.42 24.02 -17.29
N ILE A 327 1.19 25.34 -17.15
CA ILE A 327 1.01 25.98 -15.84
C ILE A 327 -0.15 25.32 -15.07
N THR A 328 -1.28 25.11 -15.74
CA THR A 328 -2.45 24.43 -15.15
C THR A 328 -2.09 23.00 -14.71
N CYS A 329 -1.33 22.26 -15.53
CA CYS A 329 -0.88 20.92 -15.17
C CYS A 329 0.06 20.93 -13.96
N ASP A 330 0.94 21.91 -13.85
CA ASP A 330 1.94 22.01 -12.77
C ASP A 330 1.30 22.48 -11.45
N GLU A 331 0.22 23.26 -11.49
CA GLU A 331 -0.58 23.63 -10.31
C GLU A 331 -1.34 22.43 -9.71
N SER A 332 -1.69 21.44 -10.52
CA SER A 332 -2.47 20.26 -10.10
C SER A 332 -2.05 18.97 -10.82
N PRO A 333 -0.79 18.51 -10.64
CA PRO A 333 -0.20 17.44 -11.45
C PRO A 333 -0.93 16.11 -11.32
N TRP A 334 -1.58 15.87 -10.18
CA TRP A 334 -2.22 14.59 -9.86
C TRP A 334 -3.70 14.53 -10.26
N THR A 335 -4.28 15.66 -10.68
CA THR A 335 -5.67 15.72 -11.13
C THR A 335 -5.77 15.27 -12.59
N GLU A 336 -6.68 14.34 -12.87
CA GLU A 336 -6.96 13.83 -14.23
C GLU A 336 -5.73 13.38 -15.05
N ALA A 337 -4.68 12.92 -14.36
CA ALA A 337 -3.38 12.58 -14.94
C ALA A 337 -2.68 13.75 -15.65
N SER A 338 -2.78 14.97 -15.10
CA SER A 338 -2.12 16.18 -15.62
C SER A 338 -0.61 16.05 -15.74
N PHE A 339 0.05 15.31 -14.85
CA PHE A 339 1.48 14.98 -14.97
C PHE A 339 1.80 14.29 -16.30
N LEU A 340 0.94 13.38 -16.75
CA LEU A 340 1.11 12.64 -18.00
C LEU A 340 0.72 13.51 -19.21
N LYS A 341 -0.33 14.32 -19.08
CA LYS A 341 -0.73 15.30 -20.09
C LYS A 341 0.40 16.30 -20.36
N SER A 342 1.03 16.84 -19.32
CA SER A 342 2.17 17.75 -19.40
C SER A 342 3.31 17.11 -20.21
N ALA A 343 3.70 15.89 -19.87
CA ALA A 343 4.72 15.13 -20.61
C ALA A 343 4.32 14.90 -22.08
N TYR A 344 3.06 14.57 -22.34
CA TYR A 344 2.54 14.33 -23.69
C TYR A 344 2.55 15.58 -24.56
N LEU A 345 2.10 16.72 -24.01
CA LEU A 345 2.05 17.99 -24.74
C LEU A 345 3.46 18.53 -25.02
N LYS A 346 4.37 18.43 -24.05
CA LYS A 346 5.79 18.77 -24.24
C LYS A 346 6.42 17.95 -25.37
N GLU A 347 6.14 16.65 -25.42
CA GLU A 347 6.66 15.79 -26.47
C GLU A 347 6.01 16.07 -27.84
N ALA A 348 4.69 16.30 -27.88
CA ALA A 348 3.99 16.69 -29.09
C ALA A 348 4.54 18.01 -29.66
N ASP A 349 4.84 18.99 -28.81
CA ASP A 349 5.45 20.26 -29.21
C ASP A 349 6.86 20.06 -29.78
N ARG A 350 7.70 19.28 -29.08
CA ARG A 350 9.05 18.94 -29.54
C ARG A 350 9.05 18.29 -30.93
N LYS A 351 8.00 17.53 -31.25
CA LYS A 351 7.80 16.89 -32.57
C LYS A 351 7.09 17.79 -33.59
N GLY A 352 6.72 19.03 -33.23
CA GLY A 352 6.02 19.98 -34.09
C GLY A 352 4.54 19.66 -34.33
N LEU A 353 3.94 18.80 -33.50
CA LEU A 353 2.58 18.26 -33.71
C LEU A 353 1.47 19.10 -33.10
N LEU A 354 1.81 20.15 -32.35
CA LEU A 354 0.83 21.12 -31.81
C LEU A 354 0.39 22.14 -32.86
N ARG A 355 1.16 22.31 -33.94
CA ARG A 355 0.87 23.29 -34.99
C ARG A 355 -0.41 22.88 -35.72
N ILE A 356 -1.33 23.83 -35.78
CA ILE A 356 -2.58 23.70 -36.51
C ILE A 356 -2.23 23.96 -37.96
N GLU A 357 -2.26 22.94 -38.81
CA GLU A 357 -2.46 23.19 -40.24
C GLU A 357 -3.89 23.73 -40.39
N ASP A 358 -4.00 24.89 -41.04
CA ASP A 358 -5.27 25.60 -41.30
C ASP A 358 -6.31 24.73 -42.02
#